data_AF-A0A1U7SPI8-F1
#
_entry.id   AF-A0A1U7SPI8-F1
#
_cell.length_a   1.000
_cell.length_b   1.000
_cell.length_c   1.000
_cell.angle_alpha   90.00
_cell.angle_beta   90.00
_cell.angle_gamma   90.00
#
_symmetry.space_group_name_H-M   'P 1'
#
loop_
_entity.id
_entity.type
_entity.pdbx_description
1 polymer ?
#
loop_
_entity_poly.entity_id
_entity_poly.type
_entity_poly.pdbx_seq_one_letter_code
_entity_poly.pdbx_strand_id
1 'polypeptide(L)'
;YEERGRCYLLSAPGPHALLLVTQLGRYTAQDQQAVKAVRDMFGEGILKRVVVVFTRKEDLGESSLQDYVRCTDNQALRELVAECEGRVCAFDNRATGREQEAQVEELLGLVEGLVRERGGAHYTNEVYDLAQALHWASPEERLRRVAETVAARVQRPKGPWLRARLREWKTPHWSSLRFSLAFLLGCVLLLSVLLFKSYTQDLAGRSSEVTPD
;
A
#
# COMPACT_ATOMS: atom_id res chain seq x y z
N TYR A 1 -23.97 9.90 4.41
CA TYR A 1 -22.97 10.77 3.74
C TYR A 1 -22.78 12.11 4.43
N GLU A 2 -23.70 12.52 5.31
CA GLU A 2 -23.62 13.75 6.11
C GLU A 2 -22.28 13.90 6.86
N GLU A 3 -21.86 12.89 7.65
CA GLU A 3 -20.57 12.95 8.36
C GLU A 3 -19.35 13.06 7.42
N ARG A 4 -19.41 12.46 6.23
CA ARG A 4 -18.36 12.66 5.22
C ARG A 4 -18.37 14.10 4.70
N GLY A 5 -19.55 14.68 4.49
CA GLY A 5 -19.68 16.09 4.13
C GLY A 5 -19.18 17.02 5.24
N ARG A 6 -19.48 16.71 6.50
CA ARG A 6 -18.98 17.45 7.66
C ARG A 6 -17.46 17.41 7.75
N CYS A 7 -16.83 16.27 7.47
CA CYS A 7 -15.38 16.15 7.37
C CYS A 7 -14.79 17.11 6.32
N TYR A 8 -15.41 17.23 5.13
CA TYR A 8 -15.01 18.23 4.13
C TYR A 8 -15.15 19.67 4.64
N LEU A 9 -16.26 19.99 5.32
CA LEU A 9 -16.48 21.35 5.84
C LEU A 9 -15.47 21.73 6.93
N LEU A 10 -15.14 20.79 7.83
CA LEU A 10 -14.17 21.02 8.90
C LEU A 10 -12.72 21.13 8.39
N SER A 11 -12.45 20.61 7.20
CA SER A 11 -11.12 20.64 6.58
C SER A 11 -11.01 21.63 5.42
N ALA A 12 -12.07 22.38 5.09
CA ALA A 12 -12.03 23.40 4.04
C ALA A 12 -11.04 24.51 4.41
N PRO A 13 -10.23 25.04 3.47
CA PRO A 13 -10.29 24.85 2.02
C PRO A 13 -9.75 23.51 1.52
N GLY A 14 -9.04 22.78 2.37
CA GLY A 14 -8.57 21.42 2.16
C GLY A 14 -7.38 21.07 3.07
N PRO A 15 -7.06 19.78 3.27
CA PRO A 15 -5.99 19.37 4.17
C PRO A 15 -4.61 19.59 3.54
N HIS A 16 -3.64 20.00 4.36
CA HIS A 16 -2.23 20.05 3.96
C HIS A 16 -1.61 18.64 3.86
N ALA A 17 -1.97 17.79 4.82
CA ALA A 17 -1.61 16.39 4.89
C ALA A 17 -2.79 15.57 5.41
N LEU A 18 -2.84 14.30 5.04
CA LEU A 18 -3.74 13.32 5.61
C LEU A 18 -2.91 12.29 6.37
N LEU A 19 -3.24 12.03 7.63
CA LEU A 19 -2.55 11.02 8.43
C LEU A 19 -3.30 9.70 8.33
N LEU A 20 -2.67 8.69 7.75
CA LEU A 20 -3.24 7.33 7.70
C LEU A 20 -2.62 6.50 8.82
N VAL A 21 -3.40 6.24 9.86
CA VAL A 21 -2.95 5.53 11.05
C VAL A 21 -3.17 4.04 10.88
N THR A 22 -2.12 3.25 11.10
CA THR A 22 -2.17 1.78 11.11
C THR A 22 -1.31 1.24 12.25
N GLN A 23 -1.57 0.02 12.69
CA GLN A 23 -0.78 -0.59 13.77
C GLN A 23 0.44 -1.31 13.18
N LEU A 24 1.62 -1.13 13.79
CA LEU A 24 2.82 -1.86 13.42
C LEU A 24 2.56 -3.38 13.44
N GLY A 25 3.06 -4.08 12.41
CA GLY A 25 2.88 -5.53 12.27
C GLY A 25 1.47 -5.98 11.87
N ARG A 26 0.51 -5.06 11.74
CA ARG A 26 -0.91 -5.41 11.52
C ARG A 26 -1.56 -4.55 10.43
N TYR A 27 -0.99 -4.60 9.22
CA TYR A 27 -1.63 -4.05 8.03
C TYR A 27 -2.52 -5.12 7.36
N THR A 28 -3.83 -4.95 7.47
CA THR A 28 -4.85 -5.98 7.18
C THR A 28 -5.77 -5.60 6.01
N ALA A 29 -6.69 -6.50 5.67
CA ALA A 29 -7.74 -6.23 4.69
C ALA A 29 -8.63 -5.05 5.11
N GLN A 30 -8.81 -4.82 6.41
CA GLN A 30 -9.54 -3.67 6.94
C GLN A 30 -8.80 -2.35 6.66
N ASP A 31 -7.48 -2.30 6.85
CA ASP A 31 -6.65 -1.13 6.52
C ASP A 31 -6.70 -0.84 5.02
N GLN A 32 -6.60 -1.88 4.19
CA GLN A 32 -6.77 -1.79 2.74
C GLN A 32 -8.13 -1.22 2.33
N GLN A 33 -9.20 -1.64 3.02
CA GLN A 33 -10.54 -1.10 2.78
C GLN A 33 -10.67 0.37 3.24
N ALA A 34 -9.99 0.76 4.31
CA ALA A 34 -9.93 2.15 4.75
C ALA A 34 -9.18 3.02 3.73
N VAL A 35 -8.03 2.59 3.22
CA VAL A 35 -7.29 3.27 2.14
C VAL A 35 -8.18 3.42 0.89
N LYS A 36 -8.92 2.37 0.53
CA LYS A 36 -9.88 2.44 -0.59
C LYS A 36 -10.97 3.48 -0.32
N ALA A 37 -11.54 3.52 0.88
CA ALA A 37 -12.55 4.50 1.26
C ALA A 37 -12.01 5.95 1.19
N VAL A 38 -10.75 6.16 1.59
CA VAL A 38 -10.06 7.45 1.44
C VAL A 38 -9.95 7.86 -0.03
N ARG A 39 -9.54 6.94 -0.93
CA ARG A 39 -9.49 7.20 -2.37
C ARG A 39 -10.87 7.47 -2.96
N ASP A 40 -11.88 6.71 -2.55
CA ASP A 40 -13.26 6.89 -3.00
C ASP A 40 -13.81 8.26 -2.58
N MET A 41 -13.46 8.71 -1.37
CA MET A 41 -13.92 9.97 -0.81
C MET A 41 -13.18 11.17 -1.41
N PHE A 42 -11.86 11.17 -1.41
CA PHE A 42 -11.05 12.33 -1.81
C PHE A 42 -10.61 12.29 -3.26
N GLY A 43 -10.37 11.11 -3.83
CA GLY A 43 -9.82 10.90 -5.17
C GLY A 43 -8.45 10.25 -5.12
N GLU A 44 -8.02 9.63 -6.23
CA GLU A 44 -6.78 8.84 -6.28
C GLU A 44 -5.52 9.66 -5.96
N GLY A 45 -5.51 10.96 -6.28
CA GLY A 45 -4.38 11.85 -6.00
C GLY A 45 -4.13 12.16 -4.53
N ILE A 46 -5.05 11.80 -3.62
CA ILE A 46 -4.92 12.11 -2.19
C ILE A 46 -3.70 11.43 -1.54
N LEU A 47 -3.27 10.26 -2.05
CA LEU A 47 -2.13 9.54 -1.44
C LEU A 47 -0.80 10.31 -1.54
N LYS A 48 -0.68 11.22 -2.50
CA LYS A 48 0.46 12.15 -2.60
C LYS A 48 0.54 13.17 -1.45
N ARG A 49 -0.49 13.19 -0.60
CA ARG A 49 -0.65 14.04 0.60
C ARG A 49 -0.69 13.21 1.88
N VAL A 50 -0.52 11.89 1.80
CA VAL A 50 -0.62 11.00 2.95
C VAL A 50 0.75 10.83 3.61
N VAL A 51 0.75 10.85 4.94
CA VAL A 51 1.81 10.32 5.80
C VAL A 51 1.23 9.09 6.50
N VAL A 52 1.92 7.94 6.39
CA VAL A 52 1.51 6.71 7.08
C VAL A 52 2.09 6.71 8.48
N VAL A 53 1.23 6.67 9.49
CA VAL A 53 1.61 6.69 10.90
C VAL A 53 1.42 5.30 11.49
N PHE A 54 2.51 4.66 11.89
CA PHE A 54 2.49 3.37 12.57
C PHE A 54 2.37 3.57 14.08
N THR A 55 1.30 3.07 14.68
CA THR A 55 1.19 3.00 16.14
C THR A 55 1.88 1.75 16.67
N ARG A 56 2.12 1.74 17.99
CA ARG A 56 2.87 0.69 18.69
C ARG A 56 4.34 0.65 18.29
N LYS A 57 4.99 1.81 18.28
CA LYS A 57 6.42 1.95 17.99
C LYS A 57 7.29 1.05 18.89
N GLU A 58 6.87 0.79 20.12
CA GLU A 58 7.56 -0.09 21.06
C GLU A 58 7.75 -1.51 20.53
N ASP A 59 6.91 -1.97 19.59
CA ASP A 59 7.03 -3.29 18.96
C ASP A 59 8.19 -3.36 17.94
N LEU A 60 8.83 -2.23 17.57
CA LEU A 60 10.03 -2.23 16.72
C LEU A 60 11.28 -2.75 17.45
N GLY A 61 11.32 -2.66 18.78
CA GLY A 61 12.53 -2.89 19.57
C GLY A 61 13.69 -2.01 19.07
N GLU A 62 14.84 -2.64 18.79
CA GLU A 62 16.03 -1.96 18.29
C GLU A 62 16.02 -1.72 16.76
N SER A 63 14.97 -2.17 16.04
CA SER A 63 14.89 -2.03 14.58
C SER A 63 14.39 -0.65 14.18
N SER A 64 14.87 -0.12 13.05
CA SER A 64 14.34 1.13 12.49
C SER A 64 13.00 0.90 11.78
N LEU A 65 12.14 1.92 11.74
CA LEU A 65 10.90 1.87 10.95
C LEU A 65 11.20 1.65 9.46
N GLN A 66 12.28 2.25 8.96
CA GLN A 66 12.71 2.13 7.57
C GLN A 66 13.07 0.67 7.24
N ASP A 67 13.74 -0.03 8.16
CA ASP A 67 14.04 -1.45 7.99
C ASP A 67 12.76 -2.30 8.01
N TYR A 68 11.84 -2.03 8.93
CA TYR A 68 10.55 -2.71 8.97
C TYR A 68 9.79 -2.60 7.64
N VAL A 69 9.66 -1.38 7.12
CA VAL A 69 8.95 -1.11 5.86
C VAL A 69 9.65 -1.74 4.66
N ARG A 70 10.99 -1.75 4.63
CA ARG A 70 11.78 -2.35 3.55
C ARG A 70 11.71 -3.87 3.55
N CYS A 71 11.72 -4.49 4.73
CA CYS A 71 11.84 -5.93 4.90
C CYS A 71 10.50 -6.67 5.07
N THR A 72 9.37 -5.95 5.19
CA THR A 72 8.05 -6.58 5.31
C THR A 72 7.70 -7.42 4.07
N ASP A 73 7.13 -8.61 4.30
CA ASP A 73 6.56 -9.48 3.29
C ASP A 73 5.14 -9.05 2.87
N ASN A 74 4.55 -8.06 3.57
CA ASN A 74 3.24 -7.53 3.27
C ASN A 74 3.28 -6.63 2.02
N GLN A 75 3.02 -7.23 0.87
CA GLN A 75 3.03 -6.54 -0.43
C GLN A 75 2.11 -5.31 -0.46
N ALA A 76 0.91 -5.41 0.11
CA ALA A 76 -0.06 -4.32 0.11
C ALA A 76 0.43 -3.11 0.94
N LEU A 77 1.15 -3.37 2.04
CA LEU A 77 1.80 -2.31 2.82
C LEU A 77 2.92 -1.63 2.03
N ARG A 78 3.77 -2.41 1.34
CA ARG A 78 4.84 -1.85 0.50
C ARG A 78 4.30 -0.96 -0.61
N GLU A 79 3.22 -1.40 -1.27
CA GLU A 79 2.53 -0.63 -2.31
C GLU A 79 1.95 0.68 -1.75
N LEU A 80 1.27 0.62 -0.60
CA LEU A 80 0.76 1.82 0.06
C LEU A 80 1.88 2.81 0.36
N VAL A 81 2.98 2.35 0.97
CA VAL A 81 4.11 3.24 1.31
C VAL A 81 4.74 3.84 0.06
N ALA A 82 4.87 3.06 -1.02
CA ALA A 82 5.36 3.56 -2.30
C ALA A 82 4.44 4.64 -2.90
N GLU A 83 3.11 4.44 -2.87
CA GLU A 83 2.14 5.45 -3.32
C GLU A 83 2.12 6.71 -2.43
N CYS A 84 2.49 6.56 -1.16
CA CYS A 84 2.74 7.66 -0.23
C CYS A 84 4.16 8.23 -0.34
N GLU A 85 4.92 7.87 -1.38
CA GLU A 85 6.29 8.33 -1.67
C GLU A 85 7.26 8.15 -0.49
N GLY A 86 7.08 7.06 0.28
CA GLY A 86 7.96 6.70 1.39
C GLY A 86 7.71 7.46 2.70
N ARG A 87 6.70 8.34 2.77
CA ARG A 87 6.38 9.11 3.99
C ARG A 87 5.77 8.23 5.07
N VAL A 88 6.59 7.82 6.03
CA VAL A 88 6.22 6.99 7.17
C VAL A 88 6.75 7.59 8.47
N CYS A 89 6.03 7.40 9.56
CA CYS A 89 6.45 7.77 10.92
C CYS A 89 5.92 6.74 11.93
N ALA A 90 6.59 6.56 13.07
CA ALA A 90 6.15 5.63 14.12
C ALA A 90 5.88 6.37 15.43
N PHE A 91 4.80 5.98 16.11
CA PHE A 91 4.32 6.56 17.35
C PHE A 91 4.17 5.50 18.45
N ASP A 92 4.76 5.78 19.60
CA ASP A 92 4.29 5.20 20.87
C ASP A 92 3.33 6.22 21.50
N ASN A 93 2.05 5.89 21.51
CA ASN A 93 1.01 6.76 22.07
C ASN A 93 1.03 6.81 23.61
N ARG A 94 1.89 6.02 24.26
CA ARG A 94 2.13 6.03 25.70
C ARG A 94 3.36 6.85 26.09
N ALA A 95 4.19 7.26 25.12
CA ALA A 95 5.35 8.08 25.37
C ALA A 95 4.96 9.42 26.01
N THR A 96 5.82 9.91 26.91
CA THR A 96 5.64 11.20 27.60
C THR A 96 6.94 12.00 27.59
N GLY A 97 6.85 13.30 27.85
CA GLY A 97 8.03 14.18 27.92
C GLY A 97 8.80 14.21 26.60
N ARG A 98 10.14 14.11 26.68
CA ARG A 98 11.03 14.27 25.52
C ARG A 98 10.78 13.27 24.39
N GLU A 99 10.38 12.04 24.71
CA GLU A 99 10.09 11.04 23.68
C GLU A 99 8.81 11.40 22.91
N GLN A 100 7.79 11.89 23.62
CA GLN A 100 6.57 12.39 23.01
C GLN A 100 6.85 13.61 22.12
N GLU A 101 7.67 14.55 22.60
CA GLU A 101 8.08 15.72 21.83
C GLU A 101 8.82 15.33 20.55
N ALA A 102 9.77 14.39 20.63
CA ALA A 102 10.56 13.95 19.50
C ALA A 102 9.72 13.29 18.40
N GLN A 103 8.76 12.40 18.75
CA GLN A 103 7.89 11.77 17.73
C GLN A 103 6.92 12.79 17.08
N VAL A 104 6.49 13.80 17.83
CA VAL A 104 5.67 14.89 17.27
C VAL A 104 6.49 15.75 16.32
N GLU A 105 7.73 16.09 16.70
CA GLU A 105 8.66 16.85 15.84
C GLU A 105 8.97 16.11 14.54
N GLU A 106 9.20 14.79 14.60
CA GLU A 106 9.40 13.94 13.42
C GLU A 106 8.19 14.02 12.46
N LEU A 107 6.97 13.88 12.99
CA LEU A 107 5.75 13.96 12.18
C LEU A 107 5.56 15.34 11.56
N LEU A 108 5.75 16.40 12.35
CA LEU A 108 5.61 17.78 11.86
C LEU A 108 6.66 18.08 10.79
N GLY A 109 7.90 17.61 10.96
CA GLY A 109 8.94 17.75 9.94
C GLY A 109 8.57 17.08 8.62
N LEU A 110 7.96 15.89 8.65
CA LEU A 110 7.43 15.22 7.45
C LEU A 110 6.29 16.01 6.80
N VAL A 111 5.36 16.54 7.59
CA VAL A 111 4.24 17.35 7.09
C VAL A 111 4.75 18.66 6.48
N GLU A 112 5.68 19.34 7.13
CA GLU A 112 6.30 20.56 6.60
C GLU A 112 7.07 20.32 5.30
N GLY A 113 7.83 19.22 5.24
CA GLY A 113 8.50 18.78 4.01
C GLY A 113 7.50 18.57 2.88
N LEU A 114 6.43 17.82 3.15
CA LEU A 114 5.33 17.60 2.21
C LEU A 114 4.69 18.92 1.75
N VAL A 115 4.38 19.85 2.66
CA VAL A 115 3.80 21.15 2.29
C VAL A 115 4.75 21.94 1.38
N ARG A 116 6.05 21.94 1.71
CA ARG A 116 7.08 22.64 0.94
C ARG A 116 7.23 22.05 -0.47
N GLU A 117 7.28 20.73 -0.60
CA GLU A 117 7.33 20.01 -1.88
C GLU A 117 6.12 20.31 -2.77
N ARG A 118 4.98 20.66 -2.17
CA ARG A 118 3.75 21.05 -2.88
C ARG A 118 3.59 22.57 -3.01
N GLY A 119 4.64 23.35 -2.75
CA GLY A 119 4.65 24.80 -2.91
C GLY A 119 3.69 25.53 -1.96
N GLY A 120 3.43 24.97 -0.77
CA GLY A 120 2.49 25.54 0.19
C GLY A 120 1.01 25.25 -0.11
N ALA A 121 0.69 24.66 -1.26
CA ALA A 121 -0.70 24.36 -1.61
C ALA A 121 -1.28 23.29 -0.68
N HIS A 122 -2.56 23.39 -0.31
CA HIS A 122 -3.33 22.30 0.30
C HIS A 122 -3.90 21.36 -0.78
N TYR A 123 -4.43 20.21 -0.37
CA TYR A 123 -5.20 19.35 -1.28
C TYR A 123 -6.57 19.93 -1.55
N THR A 124 -7.00 20.01 -2.82
CA THR A 124 -8.39 20.36 -3.17
C THR A 124 -8.97 19.36 -4.17
N ASN A 125 -10.29 19.36 -4.29
CA ASN A 125 -11.09 18.68 -5.30
C ASN A 125 -12.43 19.42 -5.48
N GLU A 126 -13.32 18.92 -6.34
CA GLU A 126 -14.57 19.60 -6.65
C GLU A 126 -15.52 19.77 -5.44
N VAL A 127 -15.37 18.93 -4.41
CA VAL A 127 -16.16 19.02 -3.18
C VAL A 127 -15.65 20.17 -2.31
N TYR A 128 -14.34 20.34 -2.20
CA TYR A 128 -13.74 21.47 -1.52
C TYR A 128 -14.04 22.79 -2.22
N ASP A 129 -13.97 22.82 -3.56
CA ASP A 129 -14.31 24.00 -4.35
C ASP A 129 -15.78 24.40 -4.12
N LEU A 130 -16.70 23.43 -4.06
CA LEU A 130 -18.10 23.68 -3.70
C LEU A 130 -18.26 24.20 -2.26
N ALA A 131 -17.55 23.60 -1.30
CA ALA A 131 -17.61 24.03 0.10
C ALA A 131 -17.18 25.50 0.26
N GLN A 132 -16.18 25.94 -0.50
CA GLN A 132 -15.74 27.34 -0.54
C GLN A 132 -16.75 28.25 -1.27
N ALA A 133 -17.28 27.81 -2.42
CA ALA A 133 -18.26 28.58 -3.17
C ALA A 133 -19.56 28.84 -2.39
N LEU A 134 -19.92 27.93 -1.48
CA LEU A 134 -21.09 28.02 -0.60
C LEU A 134 -20.78 28.64 0.77
N HIS A 135 -19.66 29.35 0.95
CA HIS A 135 -19.32 29.95 2.24
C HIS A 135 -20.40 30.91 2.79
N TRP A 136 -21.18 31.55 1.91
CA TRP A 136 -22.28 32.46 2.25
C TRP A 136 -23.61 31.75 2.58
N ALA A 137 -23.76 30.48 2.25
CA ALA A 137 -24.99 29.72 2.50
C ALA A 137 -25.15 29.39 3.99
N SER A 138 -26.37 29.06 4.43
CA SER A 138 -26.59 28.59 5.80
C SER A 138 -25.78 27.30 6.05
N PRO A 139 -25.33 27.04 7.30
CA PRO A 139 -24.57 25.83 7.62
C PRO A 139 -25.28 24.53 7.20
N GLU A 140 -26.61 24.48 7.34
CA GLU A 140 -27.44 23.32 6.99
C GLU A 140 -27.46 23.08 5.49
N GLU A 141 -27.70 24.14 4.70
CA GLU A 141 -27.72 24.05 3.24
C GLU A 141 -26.32 23.71 2.69
N ARG A 142 -25.29 24.32 3.27
CA ARG A 142 -23.90 24.04 2.90
C ARG A 142 -23.54 22.58 3.16
N LEU A 143 -23.91 22.05 4.32
CA LEU A 143 -23.69 20.63 4.66
C LEU A 143 -24.48 19.70 3.72
N ARG A 144 -25.76 20.00 3.47
CA ARG A 144 -26.62 19.22 2.57
C ARG A 144 -26.00 19.09 1.19
N ARG A 145 -25.63 20.21 0.55
CA ARG A 145 -25.06 20.22 -0.81
C ARG A 145 -23.69 19.55 -0.89
N VAL A 146 -22.84 19.76 0.12
CA VAL A 146 -21.53 19.08 0.18
C VAL A 146 -21.72 17.56 0.36
N ALA A 147 -22.59 17.13 1.27
CA ALA A 147 -22.87 15.71 1.49
C ALA A 147 -23.47 15.02 0.25
N GLU A 148 -24.36 15.69 -0.48
CA GLU A 148 -24.90 15.23 -1.77
C GLU A 148 -23.78 15.06 -2.81
N THR A 149 -22.86 16.02 -2.90
CA THR A 149 -21.74 15.97 -3.85
C THR A 149 -20.76 14.84 -3.51
N VAL A 150 -20.47 14.63 -2.22
CA VAL A 150 -19.67 13.48 -1.75
C VAL A 150 -20.38 12.17 -2.10
N ALA A 151 -21.70 12.08 -1.88
CA ALA A 151 -22.46 10.89 -2.21
C ALA A 151 -22.41 10.56 -3.70
N ALA A 152 -22.58 11.58 -4.56
CA ALA A 152 -22.47 11.44 -6.01
C ALA A 152 -21.07 10.97 -6.42
N ARG A 153 -20.00 11.54 -5.84
CA ARG A 153 -18.62 11.17 -6.14
C ARG A 153 -18.32 9.71 -5.79
N VAL A 154 -18.68 9.27 -4.58
CA VAL A 154 -18.42 7.91 -4.11
C VAL A 154 -19.18 6.87 -4.93
N GLN A 155 -20.38 7.22 -5.42
CA GLN A 155 -21.22 6.34 -6.23
C GLN A 155 -20.88 6.37 -7.72
N ARG A 156 -20.01 7.28 -8.18
CA ARG A 156 -19.65 7.35 -9.62
C ARG A 156 -19.06 6.01 -10.08
N PRO A 157 -19.50 5.50 -11.24
CA PRO A 157 -18.93 4.28 -11.80
C PRO A 157 -17.43 4.50 -12.04
N LYS A 158 -16.60 3.80 -11.28
CA LYS A 158 -15.17 3.77 -11.51
C LYS A 158 -14.92 3.12 -12.88
N GLY A 159 -14.28 3.88 -13.78
CA GLY A 159 -14.02 3.47 -15.16
C GLY A 159 -13.28 2.12 -15.26
N PRO A 160 -13.23 1.48 -16.45
CA PRO A 160 -12.68 0.14 -16.63
C PRO A 160 -11.27 -0.05 -16.04
N TRP A 161 -10.45 1.00 -16.06
CA TRP A 161 -9.07 1.00 -15.55
C TRP A 161 -8.97 0.83 -14.03
N LEU A 162 -9.91 1.39 -13.24
CA LEU A 162 -9.95 1.20 -11.78
C LEU A 162 -10.33 -0.24 -11.41
N ARG A 163 -11.16 -0.91 -12.24
CA ARG A 163 -11.48 -2.33 -12.08
C ARG A 163 -10.30 -3.24 -12.43
N ALA A 164 -9.39 -2.79 -13.31
CA ALA A 164 -8.15 -3.51 -13.60
C ALA A 164 -7.18 -3.43 -12.41
N ARG A 165 -6.98 -2.23 -11.84
CA ARG A 165 -6.15 -2.04 -10.64
C ARG A 165 -6.68 -2.77 -9.41
N LEU A 166 -8.00 -2.84 -9.23
CA LEU A 166 -8.63 -3.66 -8.18
C LEU A 166 -8.48 -5.18 -8.40
N ARG A 167 -8.27 -5.63 -9.64
CA ARG A 167 -7.98 -7.04 -9.94
C ARG A 167 -6.54 -7.40 -9.61
N GLU A 168 -5.59 -6.48 -9.79
CA GLU A 168 -4.18 -6.64 -9.36
C GLU A 168 -4.09 -6.85 -7.84
N TRP A 169 -4.93 -6.17 -7.05
CA TRP A 169 -5.01 -6.38 -5.59
C TRP A 169 -5.57 -7.74 -5.15
N LYS A 170 -6.29 -8.45 -6.03
CA LYS A 170 -6.88 -9.76 -5.71
C LYS A 170 -6.00 -10.94 -6.12
N THR A 171 -4.90 -10.73 -6.83
CA THR A 171 -4.02 -11.84 -7.20
C THR A 171 -2.89 -11.95 -6.18
N PRO A 172 -2.94 -12.90 -5.22
CA PRO A 172 -1.73 -13.29 -4.54
C PRO A 172 -0.80 -13.87 -5.61
N HIS A 173 0.33 -13.21 -5.85
CA HIS A 173 1.49 -13.85 -6.48
C HIS A 173 1.85 -15.04 -5.58
N TRP A 174 1.35 -16.23 -5.90
CA TRP A 174 1.76 -17.49 -5.28
C TRP A 174 2.12 -18.53 -6.35
N SER A 175 2.29 -18.09 -7.60
CA SER A 175 2.52 -18.95 -8.76
C SER A 175 3.96 -18.95 -9.28
N SER A 176 4.91 -18.19 -8.73
CA SER A 176 6.30 -18.28 -9.23
C SER A 176 7.09 -19.45 -8.61
N LEU A 177 7.00 -19.63 -7.29
CA LEU A 177 7.81 -20.63 -6.57
C LEU A 177 7.43 -22.09 -6.85
N ARG A 178 6.16 -22.38 -7.16
CA ARG A 178 5.73 -23.76 -7.45
C ARG A 178 6.21 -24.26 -8.82
N PHE A 179 6.34 -23.37 -9.80
CA PHE A 179 6.85 -23.75 -11.12
C PHE A 179 8.36 -23.96 -11.09
N SER A 180 9.11 -23.14 -10.34
CA SER A 180 10.56 -23.31 -10.23
C SER A 180 10.94 -24.64 -9.56
N LEU A 181 10.25 -25.05 -8.50
CA LEU A 181 10.55 -26.32 -7.83
C LEU A 181 10.13 -27.54 -8.68
N ALA A 182 8.99 -27.46 -9.38
CA ALA A 182 8.55 -28.51 -10.30
C ALA A 182 9.48 -28.66 -11.51
N PHE A 183 9.98 -27.53 -12.03
CA PHE A 183 10.95 -27.51 -13.13
C PHE A 183 12.29 -28.13 -12.71
N LEU A 184 12.80 -27.77 -11.52
CA LEU A 184 14.03 -28.36 -10.98
C LEU A 184 13.90 -29.86 -10.75
N LEU A 185 12.81 -30.33 -10.15
CA LEU A 185 12.55 -31.76 -9.97
C LEU A 185 12.45 -32.49 -11.32
N GLY A 186 11.81 -31.87 -12.32
CA GLY A 186 11.75 -32.39 -13.69
C GLY A 186 13.13 -32.51 -14.34
N CYS A 187 13.98 -31.49 -14.23
CA CYS A 187 15.35 -31.51 -14.76
C CYS A 187 16.20 -32.62 -14.11
N VAL A 188 16.11 -32.79 -12.79
CA VAL A 188 16.84 -33.85 -12.07
C VAL A 188 16.40 -35.24 -12.52
N LEU A 189 15.10 -35.45 -12.72
CA LEU A 189 14.53 -36.74 -13.16
C LEU A 189 14.92 -37.05 -14.62
N LEU A 190 15.02 -36.03 -15.48
CA LEU A 190 15.43 -36.20 -16.86
C LEU A 190 16.93 -36.51 -16.97
N LEU A 191 17.77 -35.85 -16.17
CA LEU A 191 19.20 -36.14 -16.07
C LEU A 191 19.46 -37.55 -15.53
N SER A 192 18.72 -38.01 -14.52
CA SER A 192 18.89 -39.37 -13.99
C SER A 192 18.54 -40.45 -15.01
N VAL A 193 17.49 -40.25 -15.81
CA VAL A 193 17.12 -41.15 -16.92
C VAL A 193 18.18 -41.16 -18.02
N LEU A 194 18.75 -40.00 -18.38
CA LEU A 194 19.81 -39.92 -19.40
C LEU A 194 21.09 -40.60 -18.94
N LEU A 195 21.48 -40.39 -17.67
CA LEU A 195 22.64 -41.06 -17.09
C LEU A 195 22.43 -42.58 -17.05
N PHE A 196 21.25 -43.04 -16.63
CA PHE A 196 20.92 -44.46 -16.63
C PHE A 196 20.98 -45.06 -18.04
N LYS A 197 20.46 -44.35 -19.05
CA LYS A 197 20.50 -44.79 -20.45
C LYS A 197 21.92 -44.81 -21.03
N SER A 198 22.77 -43.84 -20.68
CA SER A 198 24.19 -43.85 -21.07
C SER A 198 24.96 -45.01 -20.43
N TYR A 199 24.68 -45.29 -19.16
CA TYR A 199 25.29 -46.39 -18.43
C TYR A 199 24.89 -47.76 -18.99
N THR A 200 23.62 -47.93 -19.39
CA THR A 200 23.18 -49.18 -20.05
C THR A 200 23.73 -49.33 -21.46
N GLN A 201 23.95 -48.25 -22.21
CA GLN A 201 24.61 -48.30 -23.51
C GLN A 201 26.10 -48.67 -23.40
N ASP A 202 26.81 -48.16 -22.39
CA ASP A 202 28.21 -48.54 -22.13
C ASP A 202 28.34 -50.01 -21.70
N LEU A 203 27.39 -50.52 -20.92
CA LEU A 203 27.33 -51.95 -20.54
C LEU A 203 27.07 -52.87 -21.74
N ALA A 204 26.23 -52.45 -22.69
CA ALA A 204 25.95 -53.21 -23.91
C ALA A 204 27.10 -53.15 -24.92
N GLY A 205 27.85 -52.05 -24.99
CA GLY A 205 29.05 -51.93 -25.83
C GLY A 205 30.19 -52.83 -25.32
N ARG A 206 30.42 -52.87 -24.00
CA ARG A 206 31.47 -53.71 -23.39
C ARG A 206 31.23 -55.21 -23.48
N SER A 207 30.00 -55.68 -23.74
CA SER A 207 29.75 -57.11 -23.94
C SER A 207 29.98 -57.58 -25.38
N SER A 208 30.24 -56.67 -26.33
CA SER A 208 30.42 -56.99 -27.76
C SER A 208 31.87 -57.07 -28.22
N GLU A 209 32.85 -56.82 -27.34
CA GLU A 209 34.28 -56.78 -27.68
C GLU A 209 35.07 -58.02 -27.21
N VAL A 210 34.38 -59.11 -26.86
CA VAL A 210 35.00 -60.39 -26.44
C VAL A 210 34.44 -61.55 -27.26
N THR A 211 34.90 -61.67 -28.51
CA THR A 211 34.94 -62.95 -29.26
C THR A 211 36.26 -63.00 -30.03
N PRO A 212 37.20 -63.89 -29.68
CA PRO A 212 38.43 -64.09 -30.44
C PRO A 212 38.25 -65.17 -31.51
N ASP A 213 38.87 -64.96 -32.68
CA ASP A 213 39.45 -66.00 -33.52
C ASP A 213 40.98 -65.90 -33.41
#